data_AF-A0A963JNP2-F1
#
_entry.id   AF-A0A963JNP2-F1
#
_cell.length_a   1.000
_cell.length_b   1.000
_cell.length_c   1.000
_cell.angle_alpha   90.00
_cell.angle_beta   90.00
_cell.angle_gamma   90.00
#
_symmetry.space_group_name_H-M   'P 1'
#
loop_
_entity.id
_entity.type
_entity.pdbx_description
1 polymer ?
#
loop_
_entity_poly.entity_id
_entity_poly.type
_entity_poly.pdbx_seq_one_letter_code
_entity_poly.pdbx_strand_id
1 'polypeptide(L)'
;MSLIAICPLTYSIITMLYWWNYFLDWWNSLVNNEAALYVGLLTTAAGILASLVISFRKNKKTNDSPTVNFHTGAGDNVARDKIINNNYGLSGIVTIIIVVTAIIIYLSYEPPKKEYKVQLQIPLGMKNVTVFVDGKQAENIDQSNSIINLKLRSKESKHSFIIEADNKKCEFDALVVKDGQKLTFALSLCEPIHQPSTYHESKPIKLNEDVGLRLLPDVEKSAYCKLKATDYILPLEVTKSLNKVWCKVRVVDSKNCRVGYEGFIRPAKVCNLPY
;
A
#
# COMPACT_ATOMS: atom_id res chain seq x y z
N MET A 1 62.81 1.57 -34.66
CA MET A 1 62.20 0.83 -33.54
C MET A 1 61.91 1.83 -32.44
N SER A 2 60.66 2.26 -32.32
CA SER A 2 60.21 3.22 -31.31
C SER A 2 59.03 2.62 -30.55
N LEU A 3 59.35 1.83 -29.53
CA LEU A 3 58.45 1.60 -28.41
C LEU A 3 58.62 2.80 -27.46
N ILE A 4 57.52 3.33 -26.95
CA ILE A 4 57.33 4.21 -25.75
C ILE A 4 56.36 5.34 -26.12
N ALA A 5 55.05 5.09 -25.97
CA ALA A 5 54.01 6.14 -25.86
C ALA A 5 52.63 5.61 -25.35
N ILE A 6 52.55 4.56 -24.53
CA ILE A 6 51.25 4.04 -24.02
C ILE A 6 51.05 4.27 -22.50
N CYS A 7 52.03 4.83 -21.78
CA CYS A 7 52.04 4.82 -20.31
C CYS A 7 51.07 5.76 -19.54
N PRO A 8 50.60 6.93 -20.02
CA PRO A 8 49.80 7.81 -19.14
C PRO A 8 48.30 7.45 -19.06
N LEU A 9 47.74 6.84 -20.10
CA LEU A 9 46.29 6.55 -20.17
C LEU A 9 45.90 5.32 -19.34
N THR A 10 46.73 4.29 -19.31
CA THR A 10 46.47 3.07 -18.53
C THR A 10 46.52 3.35 -17.03
N TYR A 11 47.43 4.22 -16.58
CA TYR A 11 47.52 4.63 -15.18
C TYR A 11 46.25 5.39 -14.71
N SER A 12 45.68 6.26 -15.56
CA SER A 12 44.46 6.99 -15.24
C SER A 12 43.21 6.08 -15.16
N ILE A 13 43.13 5.06 -16.01
CA ILE A 13 41.99 4.12 -16.02
C ILE A 13 42.09 3.18 -14.81
N ILE A 14 43.29 2.68 -14.49
CA ILE A 14 43.51 1.81 -13.33
C ILE A 14 43.20 2.56 -12.03
N THR A 15 43.62 3.82 -11.91
CA THR A 15 43.27 4.64 -10.74
C THR A 15 41.77 4.90 -10.65
N MET A 16 41.09 5.24 -11.76
CA MET A 16 39.61 5.37 -11.75
C MET A 16 38.91 4.09 -11.30
N LEU A 17 39.31 2.92 -11.82
CA LEU A 17 38.70 1.63 -11.46
C LEU A 17 38.98 1.25 -10.01
N TYR A 18 40.17 1.57 -9.49
CA TYR A 18 40.51 1.37 -8.08
C TYR A 18 39.62 2.22 -7.16
N TRP A 19 39.45 3.51 -7.48
CA TRP A 19 38.55 4.40 -6.74
C TRP A 19 37.08 4.02 -6.90
N TRP A 20 36.68 3.46 -8.06
CA TRP A 20 35.32 3.00 -8.30
C TRP A 20 34.93 1.83 -7.40
N ASN A 21 35.82 0.84 -7.22
CA ASN A 21 35.56 -0.26 -6.30
C ASN A 21 35.50 0.22 -4.85
N TYR A 22 36.40 1.12 -4.45
CA TYR A 22 36.35 1.72 -3.11
C TYR A 22 35.06 2.52 -2.89
N PHE A 23 34.60 3.24 -3.91
CA PHE A 23 33.32 3.95 -3.89
C PHE A 23 32.13 2.99 -3.77
N LEU A 24 32.13 1.87 -4.48
CA LEU A 24 31.07 0.86 -4.39
C LEU A 24 31.03 0.17 -3.02
N ASP A 25 32.17 -0.15 -2.43
CA ASP A 25 32.23 -0.74 -1.09
C ASP A 25 31.80 0.26 -0.02
N TRP A 26 32.26 1.50 -0.13
CA TRP A 26 31.80 2.60 0.72
C TRP A 26 30.29 2.83 0.57
N TRP A 27 29.78 2.84 -0.66
CA TRP A 27 28.35 3.00 -0.97
C TRP A 27 27.51 1.86 -0.40
N ASN A 28 27.95 0.61 -0.52
CA ASN A 28 27.27 -0.54 0.06
C ASN A 28 27.29 -0.51 1.60
N SER A 29 28.36 -0.01 2.21
CA SER A 29 28.40 0.23 3.66
C SER A 29 27.43 1.35 4.08
N LEU A 30 27.29 2.39 3.26
CA LEU A 30 26.39 3.53 3.48
C LEU A 30 24.91 3.16 3.33
N VAL A 31 24.56 2.38 2.30
CA VAL A 31 23.18 1.93 2.00
C VAL A 31 22.61 1.05 3.10
N ASN A 32 23.46 0.29 3.80
CA ASN A 32 23.05 -0.55 4.91
C ASN A 32 22.86 0.21 6.24
N ASN A 33 23.14 1.51 6.27
CA ASN A 33 23.05 2.33 7.48
C ASN A 33 22.33 3.65 7.16
N GLU A 34 21.01 3.69 7.34
CA GLU A 34 20.13 4.79 6.92
C GLU A 34 20.62 6.19 7.38
N ALA A 35 21.25 6.28 8.55
CA ALA A 35 21.82 7.53 9.07
C ALA A 35 23.08 7.99 8.31
N ALA A 36 23.90 7.06 7.82
CA ALA A 36 25.13 7.37 7.09
C ALA A 36 24.82 7.90 5.68
N LEU A 37 23.71 7.45 5.08
CA LEU A 37 23.28 7.86 3.76
C LEU A 37 22.86 9.34 3.72
N TYR A 38 22.13 9.81 4.73
CA TYR A 38 21.77 11.22 4.88
C TYR A 38 23.00 12.13 5.06
N VAL A 39 23.98 11.71 5.86
CA VAL A 39 25.22 12.46 6.08
C VAL A 39 26.09 12.50 4.82
N GLY A 40 26.15 11.39 4.07
CA GLY A 40 26.86 11.33 2.78
C GLY A 40 26.27 12.26 1.71
N LEU A 41 24.93 12.31 1.61
CA LEU A 41 24.23 13.19 0.66
C LEU A 41 24.36 14.68 1.04
N LEU A 42 24.27 15.01 2.32
CA LEU A 42 24.44 16.38 2.80
C LEU A 42 25.87 16.89 2.60
N THR A 43 26.88 16.04 2.83
CA THR A 43 28.30 16.42 2.67
C THR A 43 28.69 16.58 1.20
N THR A 44 28.21 15.70 0.30
CA THR A 44 28.42 15.86 -1.14
C THR A 44 27.69 17.07 -1.71
N ALA A 45 26.43 17.32 -1.32
CA ALA A 45 25.70 18.52 -1.71
C ALA A 45 26.40 19.79 -1.21
N ALA A 46 26.89 19.81 0.03
CA ALA A 46 27.67 20.92 0.57
C ALA A 46 28.99 21.14 -0.19
N GLY A 47 29.69 20.06 -0.57
CA GLY A 47 30.92 20.14 -1.37
C GLY A 47 30.70 20.70 -2.77
N ILE A 48 29.61 20.32 -3.43
CA ILE A 48 29.21 20.85 -4.75
C ILE A 48 28.84 22.33 -4.62
N LEU A 49 28.04 22.71 -3.62
CA LEU A 49 27.67 24.11 -3.35
C LEU A 49 28.90 24.97 -3.03
N ALA A 50 29.84 24.47 -2.21
CA ALA A 50 31.08 25.18 -1.91
C ALA A 50 31.93 25.40 -3.17
N SER A 51 32.02 24.39 -4.04
CA SER A 51 32.76 24.48 -5.31
C SER A 51 32.11 25.48 -6.28
N LEU A 52 30.77 25.51 -6.34
CA LEU A 52 30.03 26.50 -7.11
C LEU A 52 30.25 27.93 -6.58
N VAL A 53 30.20 28.12 -5.26
CA VAL A 53 30.44 29.43 -4.63
C VAL A 53 31.87 29.93 -4.88
N ILE A 54 32.87 29.05 -4.85
CA ILE A 54 34.27 29.40 -5.18
C ILE A 54 34.40 29.81 -6.65
N SER A 55 33.78 29.06 -7.58
CA SER A 55 33.78 29.41 -9.00
C SER A 55 33.07 30.75 -9.27
N PHE A 56 31.93 31.02 -8.62
CA PHE A 56 31.25 32.31 -8.71
C PHE A 56 32.06 33.46 -8.12
N ARG A 57 32.78 33.26 -7.00
CA ARG A 57 33.66 34.28 -6.41
C ARG A 57 34.88 34.58 -7.28
N LYS A 58 35.47 33.57 -7.94
CA LYS A 58 36.56 33.79 -8.91
C LYS A 58 36.09 34.61 -10.12
N ASN A 59 34.87 34.37 -10.59
CA ASN A 59 34.30 35.09 -11.74
C ASN A 59 33.97 36.56 -11.43
N LYS A 60 33.81 36.94 -10.15
CA LYS A 60 33.55 38.33 -9.74
C LYS A 60 34.82 39.21 -9.68
N LYS A 61 36.02 38.61 -9.68
CA LYS A 61 37.30 39.34 -9.61
C LYS A 61 37.91 39.72 -10.97
N THR A 62 37.27 39.39 -12.08
CA THR A 62 37.74 39.73 -13.44
C THR A 62 37.02 40.92 -14.08
N ASN A 63 36.36 41.76 -13.27
CA ASN A 63 35.80 43.05 -13.71
C ASN A 63 36.71 44.23 -13.37
N ASP A 64 38.03 44.02 -13.24
CA ASP A 64 38.95 45.13 -13.43
C ASP A 64 38.97 45.45 -14.91
N SER A 65 38.25 46.52 -15.22
CA SER A 65 38.14 47.15 -16.53
C SER A 65 39.52 47.21 -17.21
N PRO A 66 39.69 46.67 -18.43
CA PRO A 66 40.90 46.96 -19.18
C PRO A 66 40.90 48.46 -19.49
N THR A 67 41.76 49.24 -18.83
CA THR A 67 42.15 50.55 -19.32
C THR A 67 42.84 50.36 -20.67
N VAL A 68 42.05 50.48 -21.73
CA VAL A 68 42.52 50.55 -23.11
C VAL A 68 43.23 51.89 -23.26
N ASN A 69 44.56 51.89 -23.15
CA ASN A 69 45.36 53.00 -23.64
C ASN A 69 45.33 52.95 -25.17
N PHE A 70 44.58 53.86 -25.77
CA PHE A 70 44.63 54.12 -27.21
C PHE A 70 45.98 54.79 -27.53
N HIS A 71 46.94 54.01 -28.03
CA HIS A 71 47.96 54.55 -28.91
C HIS A 71 47.42 54.52 -30.35
N THR A 72 47.15 55.71 -30.89
CA THR A 72 46.89 55.92 -32.31
C THR A 72 48.16 55.62 -33.10
N GLY A 73 48.22 54.41 -33.66
CA GLY A 73 49.14 54.03 -34.73
C GLY A 73 48.31 53.49 -35.88
N ALA A 74 48.26 54.23 -36.98
CA ALA A 74 47.63 53.81 -38.23
C ALA A 74 48.41 52.60 -38.79
N GLY A 75 47.70 51.52 -39.11
CA GLY A 75 48.31 50.38 -39.78
C GLY A 75 47.53 49.08 -39.60
N ASP A 76 46.81 48.74 -40.65
CA ASP A 76 46.45 47.40 -41.09
C ASP A 76 45.30 46.63 -40.41
N ASN A 77 44.28 46.46 -41.26
CA ASN A 77 43.13 45.58 -41.16
C ASN A 77 43.57 44.12 -40.99
N VAL A 78 43.48 43.60 -39.77
CA VAL A 78 43.34 42.15 -39.57
C VAL A 78 42.15 41.91 -38.66
N ALA A 79 41.01 41.66 -39.29
CA ALA A 79 39.83 41.10 -38.65
C ALA A 79 40.17 39.70 -38.10
N ARG A 80 40.67 39.64 -36.87
CA ARG A 80 40.65 38.41 -36.07
C ARG A 80 39.29 38.33 -35.40
N ASP A 81 38.38 37.59 -36.02
CA ASP A 81 37.20 37.04 -35.35
C ASP A 81 37.68 36.20 -34.17
N LYS A 82 37.63 36.82 -32.98
CA LYS A 82 37.87 36.15 -31.71
C LYS A 82 36.59 35.40 -31.38
N ILE A 83 36.44 34.20 -31.96
CA ILE A 83 35.43 33.23 -31.56
C ILE A 83 35.75 32.85 -30.12
N ILE A 84 35.10 33.54 -29.17
CA ILE A 84 35.13 33.18 -27.77
C ILE A 84 34.27 31.93 -27.66
N ASN A 85 34.92 30.76 -27.69
CA ASN A 85 34.31 29.49 -27.36
C ASN A 85 33.82 29.53 -25.91
N ASN A 86 32.55 29.91 -25.72
CA ASN A 86 31.81 29.83 -24.47
C ASN A 86 31.53 28.36 -24.11
N ASN A 87 32.58 27.57 -23.87
CA ASN A 87 32.48 26.19 -23.40
C ASN A 87 32.02 26.07 -21.93
N TYR A 88 31.78 27.20 -21.25
CA TYR A 88 31.32 27.23 -19.87
C TYR A 88 29.81 26.99 -19.69
N GLY A 89 29.02 26.99 -20.78
CA GLY A 89 27.57 26.73 -20.72
C GLY A 89 27.19 25.26 -20.62
N LEU A 90 27.89 24.36 -21.31
CA LEU A 90 27.53 22.94 -21.33
C LEU A 90 27.82 22.24 -20.00
N SER A 91 28.90 22.63 -19.31
CA SER A 91 29.29 21.98 -18.05
C SER A 91 28.24 22.14 -16.94
N GLY A 92 27.55 23.28 -16.87
CA GLY A 92 26.52 23.52 -15.86
C GLY A 92 25.25 22.72 -16.10
N ILE A 93 24.83 22.60 -17.35
CA ILE A 93 23.62 21.85 -17.74
C ILE A 93 23.80 20.36 -17.46
N VAL A 94 24.97 19.80 -17.76
CA VAL A 94 25.26 18.38 -17.50
C VAL A 94 25.21 18.07 -16.00
N THR A 95 25.75 18.95 -15.14
CA THR A 95 25.68 18.76 -13.68
C THR A 95 24.24 18.80 -13.17
N ILE A 96 23.41 19.72 -13.66
CA ILE A 96 22.00 19.81 -13.25
C ILE A 96 21.24 18.53 -13.64
N ILE A 97 21.46 18.03 -14.87
CA ILE A 97 20.82 16.79 -15.34
C ILE A 97 21.21 15.62 -14.44
N ILE A 98 22.50 15.45 -14.12
CA ILE A 98 22.97 14.35 -13.26
C ILE A 98 22.33 14.41 -11.87
N VAL A 99 22.26 15.60 -11.26
CA VAL A 99 21.67 15.78 -9.93
C VAL A 99 20.17 15.48 -9.96
N VAL A 100 19.45 15.98 -10.96
CA VAL A 100 18.00 15.71 -11.10
C VAL A 100 17.75 14.23 -11.34
N THR A 101 18.54 13.56 -12.18
CA THR A 101 18.41 12.12 -12.42
C THR A 101 18.71 11.32 -11.14
N ALA A 102 19.72 11.69 -10.36
CA ALA A 102 20.01 11.03 -9.07
C ALA A 102 18.87 11.19 -8.06
N ILE A 103 18.25 12.37 -7.98
CA ILE A 103 17.08 12.61 -7.13
C ILE A 103 15.89 11.77 -7.59
N ILE A 104 15.61 11.71 -8.90
CA ILE A 104 14.53 10.89 -9.44
C ILE A 104 14.75 9.40 -9.15
N ILE A 105 15.98 8.89 -9.34
CA ILE A 105 16.34 7.50 -9.03
C ILE A 105 16.17 7.24 -7.52
N TYR A 106 16.63 8.16 -6.66
CA TYR A 106 16.49 8.04 -5.22
C TYR A 106 15.03 8.03 -4.77
N LEU A 107 14.20 8.94 -5.30
CA LEU A 107 12.77 9.00 -5.01
C LEU A 107 12.00 7.81 -5.59
N SER A 108 12.51 7.18 -6.65
CA SER A 108 11.93 5.99 -7.26
C SER A 108 12.48 4.68 -6.65
N TYR A 109 13.48 4.76 -5.76
CA TYR A 109 14.06 3.60 -5.13
C TYR A 109 13.14 3.11 -4.02
N GLU A 110 12.27 2.15 -4.35
CA GLU A 110 11.61 1.35 -3.32
C GLU A 110 12.65 0.37 -2.77
N PRO A 111 12.97 0.42 -1.46
CA PRO A 111 13.88 -0.56 -0.87
C PRO A 111 13.33 -1.97 -1.14
N PRO A 112 14.20 -2.97 -1.38
CA PRO A 112 13.77 -4.33 -1.65
C PRO A 112 12.85 -4.79 -0.50
N LYS A 113 11.57 -5.00 -0.83
CA LYS A 113 10.55 -5.36 0.15
C LYS A 113 10.95 -6.69 0.78
N LYS A 114 11.36 -6.65 2.05
CA LYS A 114 11.71 -7.86 2.80
C LYS A 114 10.49 -8.78 2.83
N GLU A 115 10.70 -10.05 2.59
CA GLU A 115 9.65 -11.06 2.68
C GLU A 115 9.81 -11.85 3.99
N TYR A 116 8.69 -12.11 4.66
CA TYR A 116 8.64 -12.91 5.89
C TYR A 116 7.82 -14.17 5.66
N LYS A 117 8.26 -15.28 6.23
CA LYS A 117 7.51 -16.50 6.44
C LYS A 117 6.77 -16.40 7.77
N VAL A 118 5.45 -16.51 7.75
CA VAL A 118 4.61 -16.43 8.95
C VAL A 118 3.91 -17.76 9.16
N GLN A 119 3.87 -18.22 10.40
CA GLN A 119 3.18 -19.45 10.78
C GLN A 119 1.83 -19.10 11.38
N LEU A 120 0.76 -19.46 10.68
CA LEU A 120 -0.61 -19.24 11.12
C LEU A 120 -1.17 -20.48 11.80
N GLN A 121 -1.43 -20.40 13.10
CA GLN A 121 -2.06 -21.50 13.83
C GLN A 121 -3.59 -21.40 13.71
N ILE A 122 -4.18 -22.32 12.96
CA ILE A 122 -5.62 -22.46 12.74
C ILE A 122 -6.26 -23.07 14.00
N PRO A 123 -7.46 -22.61 14.40
CA PRO A 123 -8.26 -23.29 15.42
C PRO A 123 -8.56 -24.75 15.07
N LEU A 124 -8.66 -25.59 16.11
CA LEU A 124 -9.07 -26.99 15.96
C LEU A 124 -10.46 -27.09 15.33
N GLY A 125 -10.62 -28.04 14.42
CA GLY A 125 -11.90 -28.34 13.77
C GLY A 125 -12.19 -27.56 12.48
N MET A 126 -11.30 -26.66 12.06
CA MET A 126 -11.38 -26.03 10.74
C MET A 126 -10.62 -26.87 9.70
N LYS A 127 -11.29 -27.27 8.62
CA LYS A 127 -10.70 -27.99 7.48
C LYS A 127 -10.84 -27.14 6.22
N ASN A 128 -10.08 -27.47 5.17
CA ASN A 128 -10.13 -26.81 3.85
C ASN A 128 -10.05 -25.27 3.92
N VAL A 129 -9.07 -24.79 4.68
CA VAL A 129 -8.97 -23.39 5.03
C VAL A 129 -8.42 -22.56 3.87
N THR A 130 -9.15 -21.49 3.54
CA THR A 130 -8.69 -20.43 2.64
C THR A 130 -8.27 -19.23 3.47
N VAL A 131 -7.06 -18.72 3.23
CA VAL A 131 -6.54 -17.56 3.94
C VAL A 131 -6.45 -16.37 2.98
N PHE A 132 -6.94 -15.23 3.41
CA PHE A 132 -6.78 -13.96 2.74
C PHE A 132 -5.93 -13.03 3.61
N VAL A 133 -4.99 -12.33 2.98
CA VAL A 133 -4.13 -11.35 3.61
C VAL A 133 -4.30 -10.02 2.88
N ASP A 134 -4.65 -8.97 3.63
CA ASP A 134 -4.93 -7.64 3.10
C ASP A 134 -5.93 -7.67 1.92
N GLY A 135 -6.98 -8.50 2.05
CA GLY A 135 -8.05 -8.66 1.07
C GLY A 135 -7.70 -9.51 -0.16
N LYS A 136 -6.51 -10.11 -0.23
CA LYS A 136 -6.10 -10.99 -1.33
C LYS A 136 -5.89 -12.42 -0.84
N GLN A 137 -6.33 -13.40 -1.62
CA GLN A 137 -6.08 -14.81 -1.29
C GLN A 137 -4.57 -15.06 -1.22
N ALA A 138 -4.11 -15.62 -0.11
CA ALA A 138 -2.70 -15.94 0.07
C ALA A 138 -2.37 -17.22 -0.69
N GLU A 139 -1.18 -17.26 -1.30
CA GLU A 139 -0.62 -18.50 -1.82
C GLU A 139 -0.20 -19.37 -0.62
N ASN A 140 -0.99 -20.42 -0.35
CA ASN A 140 -0.66 -21.38 0.68
C ASN A 140 0.59 -22.15 0.27
N ILE A 141 1.69 -21.96 1.02
CA ILE A 141 2.96 -22.63 0.74
C ILE A 141 2.91 -24.08 1.18
N ASP A 142 2.34 -24.31 2.36
CA ASP A 142 2.21 -25.63 2.97
C ASP A 142 1.18 -25.58 4.10
N GLN A 143 0.39 -26.65 4.24
CA GLN A 143 -0.57 -26.85 5.31
C GLN A 143 -0.26 -28.17 6.00
N SER A 144 0.29 -28.09 7.22
CA SER A 144 0.52 -29.26 8.07
C SER A 144 -0.32 -29.15 9.33
N ASN A 145 -1.23 -30.12 9.51
CA ASN A 145 -2.13 -30.18 10.66
C ASN A 145 -2.96 -28.88 10.84
N SER A 146 -2.61 -28.08 11.84
CA SER A 146 -3.27 -26.82 12.22
C SER A 146 -2.36 -25.62 12.02
N ILE A 147 -1.32 -25.72 11.18
CA ILE A 147 -0.39 -24.63 10.88
C ILE A 147 -0.32 -24.40 9.37
N ILE A 148 -0.51 -23.15 8.95
CA ILE A 148 -0.32 -22.69 7.57
C ILE A 148 0.91 -21.81 7.52
N ASN A 149 1.82 -22.10 6.60
CA ASN A 149 2.97 -21.24 6.33
C ASN A 149 2.62 -20.27 5.20
N LEU A 150 2.73 -18.97 5.48
CA LEU A 150 2.42 -17.88 4.55
C LEU A 150 3.66 -17.06 4.22
N LYS A 151 3.76 -16.55 2.99
CA LYS A 151 4.79 -15.61 2.58
C LYS A 151 4.20 -14.23 2.50
N LEU A 152 4.67 -13.31 3.34
CA LEU A 152 4.16 -11.94 3.44
C LEU A 152 5.24 -10.94 3.06
N ARG A 153 4.83 -9.81 2.49
CA ARG A 153 5.70 -8.65 2.32
C ARG A 153 5.72 -7.84 3.61
N SER A 154 6.93 -7.49 4.07
CA SER A 154 7.13 -6.60 5.20
C SER A 154 6.42 -5.26 4.98
N LYS A 155 5.73 -4.80 6.01
CA LYS A 155 5.19 -3.45 6.08
C LYS A 155 5.17 -2.99 7.55
N GLU A 156 5.21 -1.69 7.76
CA GLU A 156 5.21 -1.08 9.11
C GLU A 156 3.83 -1.10 9.77
N SER A 157 2.77 -1.40 9.00
CA SER A 157 1.39 -1.48 9.49
C SER A 157 0.94 -2.92 9.73
N LYS A 158 -0.22 -3.08 10.39
CA LYS A 158 -0.83 -4.39 10.61
C LYS A 158 -1.30 -5.00 9.28
N HIS A 159 -1.11 -6.31 9.13
CA HIS A 159 -1.79 -7.11 8.11
C HIS A 159 -3.17 -7.51 8.60
N SER A 160 -4.15 -7.45 7.71
CA SER A 160 -5.48 -8.01 7.95
C SER A 160 -5.50 -9.44 7.47
N PHE A 161 -5.87 -10.37 8.35
CA PHE A 161 -5.96 -11.79 8.07
C PHE A 161 -7.41 -12.23 8.17
N ILE A 162 -7.91 -12.81 7.09
CA ILE A 162 -9.23 -13.43 7.04
C ILE A 162 -9.03 -14.91 6.76
N ILE A 163 -9.58 -15.75 7.65
CA ILE A 163 -9.59 -17.20 7.51
C ILE A 163 -11.02 -17.63 7.21
N GLU A 164 -11.23 -18.27 6.07
CA GLU A 164 -12.51 -18.85 5.71
C GLU A 164 -12.37 -20.37 5.67
N ALA A 165 -13.22 -21.06 6.42
CA ALA A 165 -13.26 -22.51 6.49
C ALA A 165 -14.70 -22.98 6.63
N ASP A 166 -15.17 -23.77 5.66
CA ASP A 166 -16.53 -24.30 5.59
C ASP A 166 -17.60 -23.20 5.78
N ASN A 167 -18.14 -23.09 7.01
CA ASN A 167 -19.20 -22.15 7.39
C ASN A 167 -18.73 -21.15 8.47
N LYS A 168 -17.42 -20.89 8.58
CA LYS A 168 -16.86 -19.97 9.58
C LYS A 168 -15.83 -19.04 8.94
N LYS A 169 -15.90 -17.77 9.34
CA LYS A 169 -14.98 -16.72 8.95
C LYS A 169 -14.36 -16.16 10.22
N CYS A 170 -13.04 -16.17 10.31
CA CYS A 170 -12.31 -15.52 11.38
C CYS A 170 -11.53 -14.34 10.83
N GLU A 171 -11.59 -13.21 11.51
CA GLU A 171 -10.89 -12.00 11.09
C GLU A 171 -10.00 -11.47 12.21
N PHE A 172 -8.77 -11.09 11.89
CA PHE A 172 -7.79 -10.63 12.86
C PHE A 172 -6.71 -9.76 12.21
N ASP A 173 -6.29 -8.70 12.90
CA ASP A 173 -5.21 -7.83 12.45
C ASP A 173 -3.94 -8.01 13.30
N ALA A 174 -2.81 -8.27 12.66
CA ALA A 174 -1.53 -8.48 13.34
C ALA A 174 -0.37 -7.70 12.69
N LEU A 175 0.53 -7.18 13.52
CA LEU A 175 1.82 -6.67 13.06
C LEU A 175 2.83 -7.82 12.99
N VAL A 176 3.48 -7.97 11.84
CA VAL A 176 4.53 -8.97 11.61
C VAL A 176 5.88 -8.27 11.65
N VAL A 177 6.63 -8.52 12.71
CA VAL A 177 7.90 -7.80 12.99
C VAL A 177 9.13 -8.64 12.65
N LYS A 178 8.98 -9.96 12.47
CA LYS A 178 10.09 -10.87 12.20
C LYS A 178 9.69 -12.10 11.39
N ASP A 179 10.68 -12.66 10.71
CA ASP A 179 10.56 -13.96 10.03
C ASP A 179 10.27 -15.09 11.03
N GLY A 180 9.45 -16.04 10.61
CA GLY A 180 9.01 -17.17 11.44
C GLY A 180 8.04 -16.81 12.56
N GLN A 181 7.50 -15.58 12.59
CA GLN A 181 6.54 -15.20 13.62
C GLN A 181 5.30 -16.11 13.58
N LYS A 182 4.94 -16.64 14.76
CA LYS A 182 3.74 -17.46 14.92
C LYS A 182 2.56 -16.58 15.34
N LEU A 183 1.47 -16.68 14.59
CA LEU A 183 0.21 -16.00 14.87
C LEU A 183 -0.85 -17.04 15.25
N THR A 184 -1.54 -16.83 16.36
CA THR A 184 -2.55 -17.76 16.87
C THR A 184 -3.94 -17.14 16.80
N PHE A 185 -4.84 -17.80 16.09
CA PHE A 185 -6.24 -17.39 16.01
C PHE A 185 -7.03 -17.88 17.23
N ALA A 186 -7.70 -16.96 17.91
CA ALA A 186 -8.66 -17.31 18.94
C ALA A 186 -10.01 -17.69 18.30
N LEU A 187 -10.62 -18.78 18.76
CA LEU A 187 -11.95 -19.23 18.32
C LEU A 187 -13.04 -18.16 18.49
N SER A 188 -12.88 -17.26 19.46
CA SER A 188 -13.79 -16.15 19.72
C SER A 188 -13.82 -15.10 18.61
N LEU A 189 -12.86 -15.11 17.69
CA LEU A 189 -12.78 -14.20 16.54
C LEU A 189 -13.45 -14.79 15.30
N CYS A 190 -14.03 -15.99 15.41
CA CYS A 190 -14.66 -16.69 14.31
C CYS A 190 -16.18 -16.52 14.39
N GLU A 191 -16.74 -15.82 13.42
CA GLU A 191 -18.17 -15.74 13.21
C GLU A 191 -18.60 -16.85 12.24
N PRO A 192 -19.82 -17.39 12.36
CA PRO A 192 -20.37 -18.20 11.29
C PRO A 192 -20.37 -17.35 10.01
N ILE A 193 -19.85 -17.91 8.91
CA ILE A 193 -20.17 -17.38 7.59
C ILE A 193 -21.69 -17.52 7.55
N HIS A 194 -22.39 -16.40 7.64
CA HIS A 194 -23.74 -16.33 7.12
C HIS A 194 -23.60 -16.72 5.66
N GLN A 195 -23.70 -18.03 5.36
CA GLN A 195 -24.06 -18.48 4.04
C GLN A 195 -25.23 -17.56 3.71
N PRO A 196 -25.18 -16.78 2.60
CA PRO A 196 -26.37 -16.08 2.16
C PRO A 196 -27.40 -17.18 2.12
N SER A 197 -28.29 -17.19 3.12
CA SER A 197 -29.20 -18.30 3.39
C SER A 197 -29.71 -18.62 2.04
N THR A 198 -29.43 -19.83 1.51
CA THR A 198 -29.85 -20.25 0.18
C THR A 198 -31.21 -19.65 0.04
N TYR A 199 -31.34 -18.58 -0.77
CA TYR A 199 -32.54 -17.78 -0.79
C TYR A 199 -33.48 -18.78 -1.45
N HIS A 200 -34.11 -19.63 -0.64
CA HIS A 200 -35.30 -20.34 -0.98
C HIS A 200 -36.14 -19.21 -1.45
N GLU A 201 -36.29 -19.13 -2.77
CA GLU A 201 -36.88 -18.03 -3.50
C GLU A 201 -38.24 -17.79 -2.86
N SER A 202 -38.24 -16.96 -1.82
CA SER A 202 -39.32 -16.98 -0.86
C SER A 202 -40.38 -16.17 -1.54
N LYS A 203 -41.47 -16.83 -1.92
CA LYS A 203 -42.54 -16.14 -2.59
C LYS A 203 -43.13 -15.14 -1.57
N PRO A 204 -43.41 -13.89 -1.98
CA PRO A 204 -44.09 -12.95 -1.12
C PRO A 204 -45.38 -13.59 -0.57
N ILE A 205 -45.57 -13.51 0.74
CA ILE A 205 -46.73 -14.03 1.44
C ILE A 205 -47.66 -12.87 1.73
N LYS A 206 -48.94 -13.03 1.35
CA LYS A 206 -50.00 -12.13 1.76
C LYS A 206 -50.35 -12.39 3.23
N LEU A 207 -50.39 -11.34 4.04
CA LEU A 207 -50.81 -11.46 5.44
C LEU A 207 -52.30 -11.78 5.51
N ASN A 208 -52.72 -12.55 6.52
CA ASN A 208 -54.13 -12.89 6.75
C ASN A 208 -54.73 -12.12 7.94
N GLU A 209 -53.91 -11.37 8.67
CA GLU A 209 -54.29 -10.59 9.83
C GLU A 209 -53.41 -9.35 9.95
N ASP A 210 -53.86 -8.36 10.72
CA ASP A 210 -53.07 -7.17 11.03
C ASP A 210 -51.93 -7.54 11.98
N VAL A 211 -50.68 -7.26 11.59
CA VAL A 211 -49.49 -7.56 12.40
C VAL A 211 -48.63 -6.32 12.63
N GLY A 212 -48.02 -6.23 13.82
CA GLY A 212 -47.07 -5.18 14.13
C GLY A 212 -45.66 -5.58 13.72
N LEU A 213 -45.03 -4.81 12.84
CA LEU A 213 -43.63 -4.96 12.45
C LEU A 213 -42.72 -4.30 13.49
N ARG A 214 -41.77 -5.04 14.03
CA ARG A 214 -40.86 -4.59 15.09
C ARG A 214 -39.43 -4.50 14.58
N LEU A 215 -38.65 -3.55 15.07
CA LEU A 215 -37.22 -3.46 14.73
C LEU A 215 -36.42 -4.56 15.41
N LEU A 216 -36.83 -4.95 16.61
CA LEU A 216 -36.17 -5.94 17.45
C LEU A 216 -37.21 -6.92 18.02
N PRO A 217 -36.87 -8.21 18.16
CA PRO A 217 -37.79 -9.25 18.64
C PRO A 217 -38.34 -8.95 20.05
N ASP A 218 -37.57 -8.37 20.96
CA ASP A 218 -37.96 -8.34 22.39
C ASP A 218 -38.52 -7.01 22.90
N VAL A 219 -38.65 -6.01 22.04
CA VAL A 219 -39.18 -4.70 22.44
C VAL A 219 -40.69 -4.69 22.25
N GLU A 220 -41.43 -5.01 23.32
CA GLU A 220 -42.90 -5.14 23.26
C GLU A 220 -43.65 -3.85 22.92
N LYS A 221 -43.03 -2.69 23.14
CA LYS A 221 -43.66 -1.38 22.95
C LYS A 221 -43.27 -0.64 21.65
N SER A 222 -42.51 -1.26 20.75
CA SER A 222 -42.03 -0.58 19.53
C SER A 222 -42.44 -1.30 18.24
N ALA A 223 -43.74 -1.46 18.01
CA ALA A 223 -44.20 -1.65 16.64
C ALA A 223 -43.98 -0.32 15.91
N TYR A 224 -42.95 -0.24 15.08
CA TYR A 224 -42.68 0.99 14.32
C TYR A 224 -43.65 1.13 13.14
N CYS A 225 -44.23 0.01 12.71
CA CYS A 225 -45.25 0.01 11.68
C CYS A 225 -46.29 -1.11 11.89
N LYS A 226 -47.52 -0.88 11.44
CA LYS A 226 -48.61 -1.85 11.47
C LYS A 226 -48.96 -2.28 10.04
N LEU A 227 -48.66 -3.53 9.71
CA LEU A 227 -49.03 -4.17 8.46
C LEU A 227 -50.48 -4.63 8.53
N LYS A 228 -51.17 -4.57 7.39
CA LYS A 228 -52.56 -5.01 7.24
C LYS A 228 -52.65 -6.43 6.70
N ALA A 229 -53.80 -7.07 6.93
CA ALA A 229 -54.17 -8.36 6.33
C ALA A 229 -54.26 -8.36 4.77
N THR A 230 -53.84 -7.29 4.09
CA THR A 230 -53.75 -7.20 2.64
C THR A 230 -52.33 -6.99 2.14
N ASP A 231 -51.40 -6.72 3.06
CA ASP A 231 -50.02 -6.40 2.73
C ASP A 231 -49.23 -7.67 2.41
N TYR A 232 -48.17 -7.51 1.61
CA TYR A 232 -47.28 -8.58 1.21
C TYR A 232 -45.93 -8.42 1.88
N ILE A 233 -45.40 -9.53 2.38
CA ILE A 233 -44.09 -9.59 3.01
C ILE A 233 -43.25 -10.74 2.44
N LEU A 234 -41.95 -10.63 2.60
CA LEU A 234 -40.97 -11.63 2.23
C LEU A 234 -40.35 -12.21 3.49
N PRO A 235 -40.61 -13.48 3.85
CA PRO A 235 -39.91 -14.14 4.95
C PRO A 235 -38.42 -14.27 4.64
N LEU A 236 -37.58 -13.88 5.59
CA LEU A 236 -36.13 -13.94 5.50
C LEU A 236 -35.56 -15.04 6.40
N GLU A 237 -35.86 -14.99 7.70
CA GLU A 237 -35.25 -15.87 8.69
C GLU A 237 -36.19 -16.11 9.88
N VAL A 238 -36.06 -17.25 10.55
CA VAL A 238 -36.72 -17.51 11.84
C VAL A 238 -35.69 -17.47 12.97
N THR A 239 -35.88 -16.56 13.91
CA THR A 239 -34.98 -16.36 15.05
C THR A 239 -35.69 -16.70 16.36
N LYS A 240 -34.98 -17.23 17.35
CA LYS A 240 -35.52 -17.44 18.71
C LYS A 240 -34.92 -16.38 19.65
N SER A 241 -35.77 -15.65 20.36
CA SER A 241 -35.34 -14.73 21.41
C SER A 241 -36.28 -14.79 22.62
N LEU A 242 -35.71 -14.81 23.84
CA LEU A 242 -36.46 -14.91 25.10
C LEU A 242 -37.55 -16.01 25.10
N ASN A 243 -37.22 -17.20 24.58
CA ASN A 243 -38.15 -18.33 24.41
C ASN A 243 -39.36 -18.05 23.49
N LYS A 244 -39.36 -16.94 22.75
CA LYS A 244 -40.32 -16.61 21.70
C LYS A 244 -39.67 -16.83 20.35
N VAL A 245 -40.40 -17.44 19.43
CA VAL A 245 -39.99 -17.52 18.02
C VAL A 245 -40.39 -16.21 17.35
N TRP A 246 -39.55 -15.71 16.46
CA TRP A 246 -39.73 -14.48 15.69
C TRP A 246 -39.39 -14.77 14.24
N CYS A 247 -40.08 -14.09 13.34
CA CYS A 247 -39.79 -14.18 11.92
C CYS A 247 -39.31 -12.84 11.42
N LYS A 248 -38.09 -12.80 10.92
CA LYS A 248 -37.53 -11.66 10.20
C LYS A 248 -38.15 -11.62 8.81
N VAL A 249 -38.72 -10.49 8.44
CA VAL A 249 -39.46 -10.30 7.19
C VAL A 249 -39.09 -8.97 6.56
N ARG A 250 -39.24 -8.86 5.23
CA ARG A 250 -39.13 -7.62 4.48
C ARG A 250 -40.49 -7.22 3.90
N VAL A 251 -40.87 -5.95 3.99
CA VAL A 251 -42.11 -5.45 3.39
C VAL A 251 -41.97 -5.41 1.87
N VAL A 252 -42.89 -6.04 1.15
CA VAL A 252 -42.92 -6.06 -0.32
C VAL A 252 -43.96 -5.08 -0.85
N ASP A 253 -45.15 -5.07 -0.24
CA ASP A 253 -46.24 -4.16 -0.59
C ASP A 253 -47.04 -3.83 0.68
N SER A 254 -47.16 -2.55 0.99
CA SER A 254 -47.97 -2.04 2.10
C SER A 254 -48.36 -0.59 1.86
N LYS A 255 -49.58 -0.24 2.29
CA LYS A 255 -50.05 1.16 2.29
C LYS A 255 -49.57 1.95 3.50
N ASN A 256 -49.26 1.28 4.60
CA ASN A 256 -48.93 1.91 5.88
C ASN A 256 -47.45 1.78 6.25
N CYS A 257 -46.74 0.81 5.64
CA CYS A 257 -45.32 0.58 5.87
C CYS A 257 -44.50 0.83 4.61
N ARG A 258 -43.27 1.30 4.80
CA ARG A 258 -42.35 1.54 3.69
C ARG A 258 -41.88 0.21 3.09
N VAL A 259 -42.08 0.04 1.79
CA VAL A 259 -41.56 -1.11 1.04
C VAL A 259 -40.04 -1.19 1.19
N GLY A 260 -39.53 -2.41 1.34
CA GLY A 260 -38.12 -2.72 1.59
C GLY A 260 -37.71 -2.70 3.05
N TYR A 261 -38.55 -2.23 3.98
CA TYR A 261 -38.21 -2.26 5.40
C TYR A 261 -38.16 -3.69 5.94
N GLU A 262 -37.15 -3.96 6.75
CA GLU A 262 -37.00 -5.23 7.46
C GLU A 262 -37.46 -5.09 8.91
N GLY A 263 -38.02 -6.16 9.45
CA GLY A 263 -38.38 -6.22 10.85
C GLY A 263 -38.81 -7.62 11.26
N PHE A 264 -39.28 -7.73 12.49
CA PHE A 264 -39.69 -8.97 13.12
C PHE A 264 -41.19 -8.96 13.36
N ILE A 265 -41.83 -10.05 13.02
CA ILE A 265 -43.23 -10.35 13.38
C ILE A 265 -43.25 -11.61 14.24
N ARG A 266 -44.24 -11.73 15.13
CA ARG A 266 -44.46 -13.00 15.81
C ARG A 266 -44.98 -14.04 14.80
N PRO A 267 -44.55 -15.30 14.91
CA PRO A 267 -45.03 -16.37 14.06
C PRO A 267 -46.45 -16.72 14.48
N ALA A 268 -47.42 -16.04 13.86
CA ALA A 268 -48.78 -16.50 13.79
C ALA A 268 -48.97 -17.13 12.40
N LYS A 269 -48.50 -18.37 12.22
CA LYS A 269 -48.64 -19.16 10.97
C LYS A 269 -47.92 -18.64 9.71
N VAL A 270 -47.43 -17.40 9.70
CA VAL A 270 -46.84 -16.74 8.51
C VAL A 270 -45.51 -17.38 8.09
N CYS A 271 -44.76 -17.92 9.04
CA CYS A 271 -43.42 -18.45 8.80
C CYS A 271 -43.34 -19.96 8.95
N ASN A 272 -44.32 -20.68 8.35
CA ASN A 272 -44.21 -22.10 8.03
C ASN A 272 -43.10 -22.32 6.97
N LEU A 273 -41.91 -21.81 7.24
CA LEU A 273 -40.70 -22.23 6.56
C LEU A 273 -40.44 -23.66 7.05
N PRO A 274 -40.23 -24.63 6.15
CA PRO A 274 -39.79 -25.95 6.56
C PRO A 274 -38.46 -25.77 7.30
N TYR A 275 -38.48 -26.08 8.59
CA TYR A 275 -37.29 -26.14 9.44
C TYR A 275 -36.43 -27.33 9.05
#